data_AF-A0A290Q5Z0-F1
#
_entry.id   AF-A0A290Q5Z0-F1
#
_cell.length_a   1.000
_cell.length_b   1.000
_cell.length_c   1.000
_cell.angle_alpha   90.00
_cell.angle_beta   90.00
_cell.angle_gamma   90.00
#
_symmetry.space_group_name_H-M   'P 1'
#
loop_
_entity.id
_entity.type
_entity.pdbx_description
1 polymer ?
#
loop_
_entity_poly.entity_id
_entity_poly.type
_entity_poly.pdbx_seq_one_letter_code
_entity_poly.pdbx_strand_id
1 'polypeptide(L)'
;MTLLAAQPMPDTTPFADLPPVIVAMLRDEATLSVAINVLDDSRRDNLTRTEEINARKPSFGGLLSSKKDREDYHAALKNVQLQLASIDALRSRANLARERIQPILRVALVQHLGASDPAHRQGLRASRFHEHWHRCHAVVGDRVKGFLRDLREAQAAFAEDARTARARPSSNATWKLTTVRSAAAELERALNDLNATAAEHAAAVANTPFAASSLPVVEPWHCIQRIDNIGVRTMPEAAAEAAKMLAEFNDVKKPALETLEGRYQAAAVEHAHLAETSLRARWSELLVYAETHLVTDAELEPALADIERRLLDSETARLNSQLDQQAFRHEP
;
A
#
# COMPACT_ATOMS: atom_id res chain seq x y z
N MET A 1 -22.22 -52.38 -26.90
CA MET A 1 -21.24 -51.29 -27.06
C MET A 1 -21.65 -50.15 -26.17
N THR A 2 -21.01 -50.02 -25.01
CA THR A 2 -21.29 -48.98 -24.02
C THR A 2 -20.46 -47.76 -24.41
N LEU A 3 -21.13 -46.68 -24.82
CA LEU A 3 -20.50 -45.38 -25.04
C LEU A 3 -20.00 -44.88 -23.68
N LEU A 4 -18.69 -44.94 -23.48
CA LEU A 4 -18.01 -44.24 -22.40
C LEU A 4 -18.23 -42.74 -22.62
N ALA A 5 -19.07 -42.14 -21.78
CA ALA A 5 -19.15 -40.69 -21.67
C ALA A 5 -17.76 -40.19 -21.30
N ALA A 6 -17.16 -39.40 -22.18
CA ALA A 6 -15.92 -38.71 -21.90
C ALA A 6 -16.12 -37.88 -20.63
N GLN A 7 -15.33 -38.16 -19.59
CA GLN A 7 -15.28 -37.28 -18.41
C GLN A 7 -14.87 -35.89 -18.89
N PRO A 8 -15.57 -34.81 -18.49
CA PRO A 8 -15.14 -33.47 -18.81
C PRO A 8 -13.74 -33.28 -18.23
N MET A 9 -12.77 -32.97 -19.10
CA MET A 9 -11.43 -32.56 -18.69
C MET A 9 -11.57 -31.38 -17.72
N PRO A 10 -10.80 -31.34 -16.62
CA PRO A 10 -10.80 -30.19 -15.74
C PRO A 10 -10.42 -28.95 -16.54
N ASP A 11 -11.19 -27.88 -16.38
CA ASP A 11 -10.88 -26.58 -16.98
C ASP A 11 -9.54 -26.10 -16.40
N THR A 12 -8.49 -26.12 -17.22
CA THR A 12 -7.13 -25.70 -16.82
C THR A 12 -6.92 -24.20 -17.04
N THR A 13 -7.97 -23.43 -17.35
CA THR A 13 -7.85 -21.98 -17.51
C THR A 13 -7.56 -21.32 -16.15
N PRO A 14 -6.85 -20.18 -16.12
CA PRO A 14 -6.64 -19.42 -14.89
C PRO A 14 -7.94 -18.87 -14.27
N PHE A 15 -9.09 -19.07 -14.93
CA PHE A 15 -10.41 -18.66 -14.47
C PHE A 15 -11.18 -19.76 -13.73
N ALA A 16 -10.77 -21.03 -13.84
CA ALA A 16 -11.47 -22.15 -13.23
C ALA A 16 -11.60 -22.01 -11.70
N ASP A 17 -10.60 -21.40 -11.07
CA ASP A 17 -10.55 -21.15 -9.63
C ASP A 17 -11.09 -19.77 -9.21
N LEU A 18 -11.56 -18.96 -10.17
CA LEU A 18 -12.09 -17.62 -9.89
C LEU A 18 -13.61 -17.65 -9.67
N PRO A 19 -14.12 -16.87 -8.69
CA PRO A 19 -15.55 -16.61 -8.58
C PRO A 19 -16.14 -16.08 -9.91
N PRO A 20 -17.34 -16.55 -10.33
CA PRO A 20 -17.95 -16.12 -11.59
C PRO A 20 -18.09 -14.61 -11.73
N VAL A 21 -18.31 -13.90 -10.61
CA VAL A 21 -18.38 -12.45 -10.57
C VAL A 21 -17.05 -11.77 -10.95
N ILE A 22 -15.92 -12.34 -10.54
CA ILE A 22 -14.59 -11.84 -10.92
C ILE A 22 -14.34 -12.09 -12.40
N VAL A 23 -14.70 -13.27 -12.91
CA VAL A 23 -14.58 -13.60 -14.34
C VAL A 23 -15.42 -12.66 -15.21
N ALA A 24 -16.65 -12.34 -14.79
CA ALA A 24 -17.50 -11.38 -15.49
C ALA A 24 -16.89 -9.97 -15.51
N MET A 25 -16.38 -9.48 -14.37
CA MET A 25 -15.70 -8.18 -14.31
C MET A 25 -14.40 -8.14 -15.12
N LEU A 26 -13.63 -9.24 -15.16
CA LEU A 26 -12.44 -9.37 -16.00
C LEU A 26 -12.79 -9.36 -17.49
N ARG A 27 -13.89 -10.00 -17.88
CA ARG A 27 -14.40 -9.94 -19.26
C ARG A 27 -14.80 -8.52 -19.64
N ASP A 28 -15.50 -7.82 -18.75
CA ASP A 28 -15.91 -6.43 -18.98
C ASP A 28 -14.68 -5.50 -19.10
N GLU A 29 -13.70 -5.62 -18.19
CA GLU A 29 -12.43 -4.88 -18.26
C GLU A 29 -11.65 -5.20 -19.55
N ALA A 30 -11.55 -6.47 -19.94
CA ALA A 30 -10.87 -6.90 -21.15
C ALA A 30 -11.56 -6.36 -22.42
N THR A 31 -12.89 -6.41 -22.46
CA THR A 31 -13.69 -5.88 -23.58
C THR A 31 -13.47 -4.38 -23.73
N LEU A 32 -13.48 -3.63 -22.61
CA LEU A 32 -13.20 -2.20 -22.62
C LEU A 32 -11.75 -1.89 -23.02
N SER A 33 -10.79 -2.68 -22.56
CA SER A 33 -9.37 -2.53 -22.90
C SER A 33 -9.13 -2.71 -24.40
N VAL A 34 -9.62 -3.80 -24.99
CA VAL A 34 -9.54 -4.06 -26.43
C VAL A 34 -10.25 -2.96 -27.23
N ALA A 35 -11.44 -2.55 -26.79
CA ALA A 35 -12.19 -1.48 -27.43
C ALA A 35 -11.45 -0.15 -27.45
N ILE A 36 -10.83 0.24 -26.33
CA ILE A 36 -10.03 1.47 -26.24
C ILE A 36 -8.86 1.40 -27.21
N ASN A 37 -8.15 0.27 -27.29
CA ASN A 37 -7.04 0.09 -28.24
C ASN A 37 -7.52 0.23 -29.70
N VAL A 38 -8.63 -0.42 -30.06
CA VAL A 38 -9.22 -0.32 -31.42
C VAL A 38 -9.67 1.10 -31.74
N LEU A 39 -10.25 1.81 -30.77
CA LEU A 39 -10.65 3.21 -30.92
C LEU A 39 -9.44 4.13 -31.04
N ASP A 40 -8.35 3.87 -30.30
CA ASP A 40 -7.10 4.64 -30.38
C ASP A 40 -6.43 4.48 -31.75
N ASP A 41 -6.41 3.27 -32.29
CA ASP A 41 -5.93 3.00 -33.65
C ASP A 41 -6.82 3.67 -34.69
N SER A 42 -8.15 3.50 -34.59
CA SER A 42 -9.12 4.17 -35.47
C SER A 42 -9.00 5.70 -35.41
N ARG A 43 -8.71 6.25 -34.24
CA ARG A 43 -8.48 7.69 -34.04
C ARG A 43 -7.20 8.13 -34.74
N ARG A 44 -6.10 7.39 -34.58
CA ARG A 44 -4.82 7.65 -35.27
C ARG A 44 -5.02 7.64 -36.78
N ASP A 45 -5.72 6.65 -37.32
CA ASP A 45 -6.02 6.55 -38.75
C ASP A 45 -6.84 7.75 -39.26
N ASN A 46 -7.83 8.20 -38.50
CA ASN A 46 -8.64 9.37 -38.87
C ASN A 46 -7.86 10.69 -38.76
N LEU A 47 -6.90 10.80 -37.84
CA LEU A 47 -5.98 11.95 -37.79
C LEU A 47 -5.07 11.98 -39.03
N THR A 48 -4.49 10.83 -39.41
CA THR A 48 -3.71 10.74 -40.65
C THR A 48 -4.55 11.07 -41.88
N ARG A 49 -5.79 10.57 -41.98
CA ARG A 49 -6.73 10.96 -43.05
C ARG A 49 -7.03 12.46 -43.05
N THR A 50 -7.13 13.09 -41.88
CA THR A 50 -7.31 14.54 -41.76
C THR A 50 -6.11 15.29 -42.34
N GLU A 51 -4.90 14.85 -42.02
CA GLU A 51 -3.66 15.40 -42.58
C GLU A 51 -3.59 15.23 -44.11
N GLU A 52 -3.96 14.06 -44.63
CA GLU A 52 -4.03 13.79 -46.07
C GLU A 52 -5.06 14.68 -46.78
N ILE A 53 -6.25 14.86 -46.20
CA ILE A 53 -7.28 15.76 -46.73
C ILE A 53 -6.75 17.20 -46.73
N ASN A 54 -6.15 17.65 -45.64
CA ASN A 54 -5.57 18.98 -45.52
C ASN A 54 -4.40 19.21 -46.49
N ALA A 55 -3.60 18.19 -46.81
CA ALA A 55 -2.55 18.27 -47.83
C ALA A 55 -3.12 18.46 -49.24
N ARG A 56 -4.35 17.99 -49.49
CA ARG A 56 -5.10 18.17 -50.75
C ARG A 56 -5.92 19.45 -50.78
N LYS A 57 -5.72 20.37 -49.84
CA LYS A 57 -6.47 21.62 -49.75
C LYS A 57 -6.39 22.39 -51.07
N PRO A 58 -7.53 22.71 -51.72
CA PRO A 58 -7.52 23.45 -52.97
C PRO A 58 -6.90 24.84 -52.75
N SER A 59 -6.06 25.28 -53.69
CA SER A 59 -5.37 26.56 -53.60
C SER A 59 -6.39 27.71 -53.59
N PHE A 60 -6.39 28.50 -52.52
CA PHE A 60 -7.33 29.60 -52.29
C PHE A 60 -7.11 30.84 -53.19
N GLY A 61 -6.33 30.72 -54.27
CA GLY A 61 -5.99 31.84 -55.16
C GLY A 61 -5.80 31.51 -56.64
N GLY A 62 -5.99 30.27 -57.08
CA GLY A 62 -5.88 29.89 -58.50
C GLY A 62 -7.24 29.77 -59.16
N LEU A 63 -7.41 30.35 -60.36
CA LEU A 63 -8.59 30.25 -61.25
C LEU A 63 -8.98 28.80 -61.68
N LEU A 64 -8.42 27.76 -61.05
CA LEU A 64 -8.45 26.37 -61.52
C LEU A 64 -9.09 25.35 -60.55
N SER A 65 -9.47 25.73 -59.32
CA SER A 65 -10.27 24.82 -58.46
C SER A 65 -11.76 24.98 -58.74
N SER A 66 -12.42 23.89 -59.14
CA SER A 66 -13.85 23.94 -59.41
C SER A 66 -14.64 24.11 -58.10
N LYS A 67 -15.86 24.66 -58.18
CA LYS A 67 -16.78 24.73 -57.03
C LYS A 67 -17.01 23.34 -56.40
N LYS A 68 -17.08 22.31 -57.25
CA LYS A 68 -17.22 20.91 -56.87
C LYS A 68 -16.04 20.42 -56.03
N ASP A 69 -14.79 20.73 -56.40
CA ASP A 69 -13.60 20.30 -55.64
C ASP A 69 -13.57 20.90 -54.23
N ARG A 70 -14.07 22.13 -54.07
CA ARG A 70 -14.19 22.78 -52.75
C ARG A 70 -15.29 22.12 -51.91
N GLU A 71 -16.43 21.82 -52.51
CA GLU A 71 -17.54 21.13 -51.84
C GLU A 71 -17.13 19.71 -51.41
N ASP A 72 -16.45 18.96 -52.29
CA ASP A 72 -15.94 17.61 -52.01
C ASP A 72 -14.89 17.62 -50.89
N TYR A 73 -13.97 18.60 -50.89
CA TYR A 73 -13.01 18.82 -49.79
C TYR A 73 -13.73 19.09 -48.45
N HIS A 74 -14.69 20.02 -48.43
CA HIS A 74 -15.42 20.36 -47.21
C HIS A 74 -16.27 19.19 -46.71
N ALA A 75 -16.87 18.41 -47.60
CA ALA A 75 -17.63 17.22 -47.26
C ALA A 75 -16.73 16.12 -46.67
N ALA A 76 -15.56 15.86 -47.27
CA ALA A 76 -14.59 14.90 -46.77
C ALA A 76 -14.06 15.30 -45.39
N LEU A 77 -13.68 16.57 -45.21
CA LEU A 77 -13.20 17.08 -43.92
C LEU A 77 -14.29 16.98 -42.84
N LYS A 78 -15.53 17.37 -43.16
CA LYS A 78 -16.66 17.27 -42.23
C LYS A 78 -16.94 15.82 -41.84
N ASN A 79 -16.86 14.88 -42.78
CA ASN A 79 -17.07 13.46 -42.50
C ASN A 79 -16.03 12.92 -41.52
N VAL A 80 -14.73 13.15 -41.78
CA VAL A 80 -13.65 12.70 -40.87
C VAL A 80 -13.75 13.38 -39.50
N GLN A 81 -14.14 14.65 -39.43
CA GLN A 81 -14.40 15.34 -38.16
C GLN A 81 -15.56 14.72 -37.36
N LEU A 82 -16.65 14.33 -38.02
CA LEU A 82 -17.76 13.62 -37.38
C LEU A 82 -17.34 12.24 -36.88
N GLN A 83 -16.54 11.51 -37.66
CA GLN A 83 -15.99 10.22 -37.25
C GLN A 83 -15.07 10.36 -36.03
N LEU A 84 -14.17 11.35 -36.02
CA LEU A 84 -13.33 11.66 -34.86
C LEU A 84 -14.15 11.99 -33.62
N ALA A 85 -15.16 12.84 -33.74
CA ALA A 85 -16.03 13.19 -32.61
C ALA A 85 -16.77 11.96 -32.05
N SER A 86 -17.24 11.06 -32.93
CA SER A 86 -17.88 9.81 -32.52
C SER A 86 -16.91 8.85 -31.82
N ILE A 87 -15.69 8.71 -32.33
CA ILE A 87 -14.63 7.89 -31.73
C ILE A 87 -14.25 8.44 -30.35
N ASP A 88 -14.04 9.75 -30.24
CA ASP A 88 -13.68 10.41 -28.98
C ASP A 88 -14.80 10.24 -27.93
N ALA A 89 -16.07 10.33 -28.34
CA ALA A 89 -17.21 10.12 -27.46
C ALA A 89 -17.29 8.67 -26.94
N LEU A 90 -17.16 7.67 -27.83
CA LEU A 90 -17.16 6.25 -27.44
C LEU A 90 -15.97 5.92 -26.54
N ARG A 91 -14.79 6.46 -26.86
CA ARG A 91 -13.57 6.30 -26.06
C ARG A 91 -13.73 6.91 -24.68
N SER A 92 -14.32 8.09 -24.56
CA SER A 92 -14.58 8.72 -23.27
C SER A 92 -15.52 7.86 -22.41
N ARG A 93 -16.61 7.34 -22.99
CA ARG A 93 -17.53 6.44 -22.29
C ARG A 93 -16.86 5.13 -21.85
N ALA A 94 -16.05 4.51 -22.72
CA ALA A 94 -15.31 3.30 -22.39
C ALA A 94 -14.33 3.51 -21.22
N ASN A 95 -13.61 4.63 -21.21
CA ASN A 95 -12.72 4.98 -20.08
C ASN A 95 -13.50 5.20 -18.78
N LEU A 96 -14.63 5.90 -18.82
CA LEU A 96 -15.49 6.11 -17.64
C LEU A 96 -16.04 4.79 -17.09
N ALA A 97 -16.46 3.87 -17.97
CA ALA A 97 -16.90 2.53 -17.56
C ALA A 97 -15.75 1.74 -16.89
N ARG A 98 -14.54 1.85 -17.45
CA ARG A 98 -13.33 1.23 -16.91
C ARG A 98 -12.98 1.76 -15.52
N GLU A 99 -13.00 3.08 -15.33
CA GLU A 99 -12.78 3.74 -14.04
C GLU A 99 -13.77 3.29 -12.96
N ARG A 100 -14.98 2.90 -13.35
CA ARG A 100 -16.00 2.36 -12.42
C ARG A 100 -15.79 0.89 -12.07
N ILE A 101 -15.34 0.06 -13.01
CA ILE A 101 -15.11 -1.38 -12.79
C ILE A 101 -13.85 -1.63 -11.96
N GLN A 102 -12.76 -0.91 -12.27
CA GLN A 102 -11.44 -1.19 -11.72
C GLN A 102 -11.38 -1.25 -10.19
N PRO A 103 -11.97 -0.30 -9.43
CA PRO A 103 -11.94 -0.37 -7.96
C PRO A 103 -12.65 -1.61 -7.41
N ILE A 104 -13.76 -2.02 -8.03
CA ILE A 104 -14.57 -3.17 -7.59
C ILE A 104 -13.82 -4.47 -7.89
N LEU A 105 -13.30 -4.59 -9.12
CA LEU A 105 -12.49 -5.73 -9.53
C LEU A 105 -11.25 -5.88 -8.65
N ARG A 106 -10.56 -4.78 -8.37
CA ARG A 106 -9.40 -4.72 -7.47
C ARG A 106 -9.73 -5.28 -6.08
N VAL A 107 -10.83 -4.84 -5.46
CA VAL A 107 -11.25 -5.33 -4.14
C VAL A 107 -11.54 -6.83 -4.18
N ALA A 108 -12.25 -7.30 -5.20
CA ALA A 108 -12.56 -8.71 -5.36
C ALA A 108 -11.30 -9.57 -5.59
N LEU A 109 -10.33 -9.07 -6.37
CA LEU A 109 -9.05 -9.72 -6.59
C LEU A 109 -8.20 -9.79 -5.32
N VAL A 110 -8.17 -8.73 -4.51
CA VAL A 110 -7.49 -8.77 -3.19
C VAL A 110 -8.09 -9.83 -2.29
N GLN A 111 -9.42 -9.91 -2.21
CA GLN A 111 -10.11 -10.93 -1.42
C GLN A 111 -9.79 -12.34 -1.93
N HIS A 112 -9.80 -12.54 -3.25
CA HIS A 112 -9.44 -13.81 -3.86
C HIS A 112 -7.98 -14.17 -3.57
N LEU A 113 -7.01 -13.28 -3.79
CA LEU A 113 -5.60 -13.50 -3.48
C LEU A 113 -5.38 -13.83 -2.00
N GLY A 114 -6.10 -13.14 -1.10
CA GLY A 114 -6.10 -13.48 0.33
C GLY A 114 -6.55 -14.92 0.61
N ALA A 115 -7.39 -15.52 -0.24
CA ALA A 115 -7.91 -16.87 -0.11
C ALA A 115 -7.16 -17.93 -0.94
N SER A 116 -6.52 -17.57 -2.04
CA SER A 116 -5.87 -18.51 -2.96
C SER A 116 -4.34 -18.49 -2.90
N ASP A 117 -3.71 -17.36 -2.54
CA ASP A 117 -2.25 -17.23 -2.45
C ASP A 117 -1.79 -17.26 -0.97
N PRO A 118 -1.12 -18.35 -0.54
CA PRO A 118 -0.60 -18.46 0.83
C PRO A 118 0.43 -17.37 1.18
N ALA A 119 1.30 -16.98 0.25
CA ALA A 119 2.34 -15.99 0.49
C ALA A 119 1.74 -14.59 0.64
N HIS A 120 0.77 -14.24 -0.21
CA HIS A 120 0.02 -12.98 -0.08
C HIS A 120 -0.78 -12.93 1.23
N ARG A 121 -1.47 -14.02 1.59
CA ARG A 121 -2.20 -14.12 2.86
C ARG A 121 -1.28 -13.96 4.07
N GLN A 122 -0.11 -14.58 4.02
CA GLN A 122 0.91 -14.50 5.07
C GLN A 122 1.43 -13.05 5.22
N GLY A 123 1.72 -12.37 4.11
CA GLY A 123 2.07 -10.94 4.11
C GLY A 123 0.98 -10.04 4.67
N LEU A 124 -0.27 -10.21 4.23
CA LEU A 124 -1.41 -9.44 4.78
C LEU A 124 -1.57 -9.65 6.29
N ARG A 125 -1.38 -10.87 6.78
CA ARG A 125 -1.41 -11.14 8.23
C ARG A 125 -0.23 -10.50 8.95
N ALA A 126 0.95 -10.45 8.33
CA ALA A 126 2.13 -9.84 8.91
C ALA A 126 2.02 -8.31 9.04
N SER A 127 1.19 -7.66 8.23
CA SER A 127 0.95 -6.21 8.33
C SER A 127 0.55 -5.74 9.75
N ARG A 128 -0.15 -6.58 10.53
CA ARG A 128 -0.55 -6.29 11.93
C ARG A 128 0.63 -6.01 12.87
N PHE A 129 1.81 -6.54 12.57
CA PHE A 129 3.01 -6.30 13.39
C PHE A 129 3.50 -4.86 13.26
N HIS A 130 3.16 -4.13 12.20
CA HIS A 130 3.53 -2.72 12.02
C HIS A 130 2.88 -1.85 13.11
N GLU A 131 1.57 -2.03 13.33
CA GLU A 131 0.85 -1.32 14.38
C GLU A 131 1.36 -1.73 15.77
N HIS A 132 1.65 -3.02 15.98
CA HIS A 132 2.21 -3.48 17.25
C HIS A 132 3.59 -2.87 17.52
N TRP A 133 4.45 -2.84 16.51
CA TRP A 133 5.79 -2.26 16.58
C TRP A 133 5.72 -0.77 16.90
N HIS A 134 4.83 -0.02 16.24
CA HIS A 134 4.65 1.41 16.49
C HIS A 134 4.19 1.70 17.93
N ARG A 135 3.27 0.87 18.47
CA ARG A 135 2.89 0.96 19.89
C ARG A 135 4.07 0.67 20.83
N CYS A 136 4.85 -0.37 20.56
CA CYS A 136 6.02 -0.69 21.37
C CYS A 136 7.08 0.42 21.30
N HIS A 137 7.27 1.05 20.14
CA HIS A 137 8.18 2.18 19.95
C HIS A 137 7.77 3.38 20.82
N ALA A 138 6.48 3.72 20.83
CA ALA A 138 5.95 4.79 21.67
C ALA A 138 6.20 4.51 23.16
N VAL A 139 5.98 3.26 23.61
CA VAL A 139 6.30 2.84 24.98
C VAL A 139 7.79 3.01 25.29
N VAL A 140 8.68 2.59 24.38
CA VAL A 140 10.13 2.80 24.54
C VAL A 140 10.45 4.29 24.67
N GLY A 141 9.88 5.15 23.83
CA GLY A 141 10.05 6.59 23.90
C GLY A 141 9.66 7.18 25.27
N ASP A 142 8.57 6.69 25.87
CA ASP A 142 8.15 7.10 27.21
C ASP A 142 9.04 6.54 28.32
N ARG A 143 9.49 5.27 28.21
CA ARG A 143 10.44 4.68 29.16
C ARG A 143 11.79 5.41 29.15
N VAL A 144 12.25 5.89 27.99
CA VAL A 144 13.47 6.71 27.88
C VAL A 144 13.33 8.02 28.64
N LYS A 145 12.18 8.70 28.54
CA LYS A 145 11.94 9.96 29.29
C LYS A 145 11.99 9.72 30.80
N GLY A 146 11.34 8.65 31.27
CA GLY A 146 11.35 8.25 32.68
C GLY A 146 12.75 7.92 33.18
N PHE A 147 13.47 7.08 32.43
CA PHE A 147 14.86 6.72 32.72
C PHE A 147 15.78 7.94 32.81
N LEU A 148 15.70 8.86 31.84
CA LEU A 148 16.49 10.10 31.82
C LEU A 148 16.18 11.01 33.01
N ARG A 149 14.91 11.13 33.41
CA ARG A 149 14.52 11.90 34.60
C ARG A 149 15.16 11.29 35.85
N ASP A 150 14.99 10.00 36.06
CA ASP A 150 15.46 9.32 37.27
C ASP A 150 16.99 9.28 37.33
N LEU A 151 17.66 9.19 36.18
CA LEU A 151 19.11 9.27 36.06
C LEU A 151 19.66 10.68 36.41
N ARG A 152 18.96 11.76 36.02
CA ARG A 152 19.32 13.13 36.45
C ARG A 152 19.21 13.29 37.96
N GLU A 153 18.16 12.75 38.55
CA GLU A 153 17.96 12.82 40.01
C GLU A 153 19.02 12.01 40.78
N ALA A 154 19.40 10.84 40.27
CA ALA A 154 20.51 10.06 40.81
C ALA A 154 21.85 10.79 40.68
N GLN A 155 22.14 11.37 39.51
CA GLN A 155 23.34 12.15 39.27
C GLN A 155 23.47 13.34 40.22
N ALA A 156 22.38 14.08 40.45
CA ALA A 156 22.34 15.19 41.40
C ALA A 156 22.59 14.71 42.85
N ALA A 157 22.00 13.58 43.25
CA ALA A 157 22.21 13.02 44.58
C ALA A 157 23.66 12.56 44.81
N PHE A 158 24.28 11.92 43.82
CA PHE A 158 25.71 11.55 43.89
C PHE A 158 26.62 12.77 43.96
N ALA A 159 26.31 13.82 43.19
CA ALA A 159 27.09 15.06 43.20
C ALA A 159 27.01 15.81 44.55
N GLU A 160 25.86 15.77 45.24
CA GLU A 160 25.71 16.32 46.59
C GLU A 160 26.52 15.50 47.62
N ASP A 161 26.41 14.17 47.57
CA ASP A 161 27.19 13.30 48.46
C ASP A 161 28.70 13.42 48.23
N ALA A 162 29.12 13.64 46.98
CA ALA A 162 30.51 13.93 46.62
C ALA A 162 30.99 15.28 47.18
N ARG A 163 30.17 16.34 47.09
CA ARG A 163 30.49 17.67 47.66
C ARG A 163 30.66 17.64 49.18
N THR A 164 29.91 16.77 49.85
CA THR A 164 29.99 16.61 51.32
C THR A 164 31.05 15.59 51.76
N ALA A 165 31.89 15.10 50.85
CA ALA A 165 32.98 14.16 51.09
C ALA A 165 32.55 12.89 51.87
N ARG A 166 31.32 12.40 51.63
CA ARG A 166 30.82 11.20 52.30
C ARG A 166 31.54 9.95 51.79
N ALA A 167 32.02 9.13 52.72
CA ALA A 167 32.63 7.83 52.41
C ALA A 167 31.61 6.77 51.95
N ARG A 168 30.31 6.99 52.18
CA ARG A 168 29.22 6.07 51.81
C ARG A 168 28.03 6.85 51.22
N PRO A 169 27.24 6.24 50.30
CA PRO A 169 26.04 6.87 49.77
C PRO A 169 25.06 7.23 50.88
N SER A 170 24.41 8.39 50.76
CA SER A 170 23.27 8.75 51.60
C SER A 170 22.05 7.83 51.32
N SER A 171 21.08 7.85 52.24
CA SER A 171 19.79 7.18 52.01
C SER A 171 19.09 7.72 50.76
N ASN A 172 19.21 9.03 50.49
CA ASN A 172 18.67 9.66 49.30
C ASN A 172 19.36 9.15 48.02
N ALA A 173 20.69 9.15 47.96
CA ALA A 173 21.44 8.62 46.81
C ALA A 173 21.15 7.13 46.56
N THR A 174 21.05 6.35 47.64
CA THR A 174 20.67 4.92 47.56
C THR A 174 19.27 4.76 46.96
N TRP A 175 18.29 5.52 47.45
CA TRP A 175 16.92 5.47 46.93
C TRP A 175 16.83 5.89 45.45
N LYS A 176 17.55 6.95 45.06
CA LYS A 176 17.61 7.39 43.66
C LYS A 176 18.27 6.35 42.76
N LEU A 177 19.34 5.70 43.22
CA LEU A 177 19.99 4.60 42.49
C LEU A 177 19.01 3.43 42.26
N THR A 178 18.26 3.02 43.28
CA THR A 178 17.25 1.95 43.14
C THR A 178 16.12 2.35 42.18
N THR A 179 15.72 3.62 42.20
CA THR A 179 14.67 4.15 41.31
C THR A 179 15.12 4.12 39.85
N VAL A 180 16.32 4.66 39.54
CA VAL A 180 16.85 4.62 38.17
C VAL A 180 17.14 3.19 37.70
N ARG A 181 17.55 2.29 38.60
CA ARG A 181 17.69 0.85 38.29
C ARG A 181 16.36 0.23 37.87
N SER A 182 15.27 0.56 38.56
CA SER A 182 13.94 0.07 38.19
C SER A 182 13.50 0.63 36.83
N ALA A 183 13.75 1.92 36.57
CA ALA A 183 13.49 2.53 35.27
C ALA A 183 14.34 1.92 34.14
N ALA A 184 15.60 1.56 34.42
CA ALA A 184 16.47 0.87 33.48
C ALA A 184 15.92 -0.52 33.10
N ALA A 185 15.38 -1.26 34.08
CA ALA A 185 14.77 -2.56 33.83
C ALA A 185 13.49 -2.47 32.98
N GLU A 186 12.64 -1.48 33.25
CA GLU A 186 11.46 -1.21 32.43
C GLU A 186 11.83 -0.82 30.99
N LEU A 187 12.88 0.00 30.82
CA LEU A 187 13.36 0.39 29.50
C LEU A 187 13.93 -0.79 28.72
N GLU A 188 14.78 -1.62 29.33
CA GLU A 188 15.31 -2.82 28.68
C GLU A 188 14.21 -3.80 28.29
N ARG A 189 13.20 -3.99 29.15
CA ARG A 189 12.04 -4.83 28.81
C ARG A 189 11.31 -4.28 27.58
N ALA A 190 11.02 -2.99 27.55
CA ALA A 190 10.35 -2.37 26.41
C ALA A 190 11.16 -2.48 25.10
N LEU A 191 12.48 -2.36 25.17
CA LEU A 191 13.37 -2.57 24.02
C LEU A 191 13.33 -4.03 23.53
N ASN A 192 13.32 -4.98 24.46
CA ASN A 192 13.20 -6.41 24.12
C ASN A 192 11.85 -6.72 23.48
N ASP A 193 10.75 -6.16 23.97
CA ASP A 193 9.41 -6.34 23.41
C ASP A 193 9.31 -5.75 21.98
N LEU A 194 9.91 -4.58 21.76
CA LEU A 194 10.02 -3.97 20.42
C LEU A 194 10.78 -4.88 19.45
N ASN A 195 11.95 -5.38 19.87
CA ASN A 195 12.78 -6.27 19.06
C ASN A 195 12.11 -7.63 18.82
N ALA A 196 11.39 -8.16 19.81
CA ALA A 196 10.61 -9.39 19.67
C ALA A 196 9.54 -9.22 18.59
N THR A 197 8.83 -8.09 18.57
CA THR A 197 7.84 -7.78 17.52
C THR A 197 8.48 -7.77 16.12
N ALA A 198 9.66 -7.17 15.97
CA ALA A 198 10.38 -7.17 14.70
C ALA A 198 10.84 -8.57 14.28
N ALA A 199 11.31 -9.40 15.23
CA ALA A 199 11.70 -10.78 14.98
C ALA A 199 10.50 -11.67 14.61
N GLU A 200 9.37 -11.50 15.29
CA GLU A 200 8.11 -12.19 14.97
C GLU A 200 7.61 -11.83 13.57
N HIS A 201 7.69 -10.55 13.19
CA HIS A 201 7.40 -10.14 11.81
C HIS A 201 8.33 -10.84 10.82
N ALA A 202 9.65 -10.79 11.03
CA ALA A 202 10.63 -11.40 10.14
C ALA A 202 10.40 -12.92 9.97
N ALA A 203 10.10 -13.62 11.06
CA ALA A 203 9.72 -15.03 11.02
C ALA A 203 8.40 -15.26 10.28
N ALA A 204 7.41 -14.39 10.50
CA ALA A 204 6.11 -14.46 9.87
C ALA A 204 6.13 -14.19 8.36
N VAL A 205 7.11 -13.46 7.83
CA VAL A 205 7.24 -13.22 6.38
C VAL A 205 8.35 -14.04 5.72
N ALA A 206 9.01 -14.93 6.47
CA ALA A 206 10.11 -15.74 5.97
C ALA A 206 9.70 -16.53 4.72
N ASN A 207 10.59 -16.54 3.72
CA ASN A 207 10.38 -17.20 2.41
C ASN A 207 9.23 -16.61 1.57
N THR A 208 8.79 -15.38 1.85
CA THR A 208 7.83 -14.64 1.01
C THR A 208 8.49 -13.39 0.43
N PRO A 209 7.92 -12.77 -0.63
CA PRO A 209 8.38 -11.48 -1.12
C PRO A 209 8.38 -10.39 -0.04
N PHE A 210 7.52 -10.51 0.97
CA PHE A 210 7.42 -9.57 2.10
C PHE A 210 8.64 -9.58 3.02
N ALA A 211 9.52 -10.58 2.94
CA ALA A 211 10.77 -10.61 3.70
C ALA A 211 11.72 -9.45 3.37
N ALA A 212 11.55 -8.80 2.21
CA ALA A 212 12.30 -7.60 1.84
C ALA A 212 11.93 -6.38 2.70
N SER A 213 10.68 -6.31 3.20
CA SER A 213 10.27 -5.31 4.18
C SER A 213 10.57 -5.84 5.58
N SER A 214 11.55 -5.24 6.27
CA SER A 214 11.91 -5.63 7.63
C SER A 214 11.61 -4.50 8.61
N LEU A 215 10.93 -4.85 9.70
CA LEU A 215 10.75 -3.92 10.81
C LEU A 215 12.11 -3.66 11.48
N PRO A 216 12.41 -2.40 11.83
CA PRO A 216 13.71 -2.06 12.35
C PRO A 216 13.89 -2.56 13.80
N VAL A 217 15.12 -2.93 14.12
CA VAL A 217 15.55 -3.41 15.44
C VAL A 217 16.48 -2.41 16.11
N VAL A 218 16.47 -2.42 17.44
CA VAL A 218 17.36 -1.60 18.29
C VAL A 218 18.42 -2.48 18.91
N GLU A 219 19.66 -2.04 18.91
CA GLU A 219 20.72 -2.72 19.66
C GLU A 219 20.42 -2.73 21.17
N PRO A 220 20.81 -3.78 21.92
CA PRO A 220 20.68 -3.77 23.37
C PRO A 220 21.49 -2.64 24.02
N TRP A 221 20.87 -1.87 24.91
CA TRP A 221 21.54 -0.73 25.57
C TRP A 221 22.18 -1.05 26.92
N HIS A 222 21.89 -2.23 27.49
CA HIS A 222 22.48 -2.71 28.75
C HIS A 222 22.41 -1.69 29.91
N CYS A 223 21.30 -0.96 30.01
CA CYS A 223 21.03 0.05 31.03
C CYS A 223 21.19 -0.49 32.46
N ILE A 224 20.67 -1.69 32.76
CA ILE A 224 20.72 -2.30 34.10
C ILE A 224 22.17 -2.48 34.53
N GLN A 225 22.98 -3.09 33.66
CA GLN A 225 24.40 -3.36 33.92
C GLN A 225 25.17 -2.04 34.13
N ARG A 226 24.86 -1.01 33.34
CA ARG A 226 25.49 0.31 33.47
C ARG A 226 25.12 0.99 34.79
N ILE A 227 23.87 0.92 35.22
CA ILE A 227 23.43 1.45 36.52
C ILE A 227 24.08 0.66 37.69
N ASP A 228 24.20 -0.67 37.58
CA ASP A 228 24.93 -1.48 38.58
C ASP A 228 26.38 -1.05 38.71
N ASN A 229 27.04 -0.81 37.58
CA ASN A 229 28.43 -0.33 37.56
C ASN A 229 28.58 1.07 38.16
N ILE A 230 27.56 1.93 38.10
CA ILE A 230 27.55 3.22 38.80
C ILE A 230 27.44 3.01 40.31
N GLY A 231 26.61 2.05 40.75
CA GLY A 231 26.35 1.79 42.17
C GLY A 231 27.56 1.30 42.98
N VAL A 232 28.58 0.74 42.32
CA VAL A 232 29.80 0.23 42.98
C VAL A 232 30.97 1.23 42.98
N ARG A 233 30.79 2.42 42.39
CA ARG A 233 31.83 3.45 42.29
C ARG A 233 31.83 4.42 43.47
N THR A 234 32.91 5.18 43.62
CA THR A 234 32.93 6.32 44.55
C THR A 234 31.91 7.39 44.12
N MET A 235 31.40 8.21 45.04
CA MET A 235 30.37 9.21 44.71
C MET A 235 30.78 10.21 43.61
N PRO A 236 32.02 10.73 43.58
CA PRO A 236 32.48 11.57 42.47
C PRO A 236 32.48 10.84 41.12
N GLU A 237 32.96 9.59 41.08
CA GLU A 237 32.99 8.77 39.86
C GLU A 237 31.59 8.36 39.42
N ALA A 238 30.70 8.05 40.35
CA ALA A 238 29.30 7.72 40.09
C ALA A 238 28.55 8.93 39.48
N ALA A 239 28.77 10.14 40.01
CA ALA A 239 28.20 11.37 39.46
C ALA A 239 28.71 11.65 38.04
N ALA A 240 30.01 11.46 37.80
CA ALA A 240 30.62 11.66 36.48
C ALA A 240 30.12 10.63 35.44
N GLU A 241 30.03 9.35 35.83
CA GLU A 241 29.53 8.29 34.94
C GLU A 241 28.03 8.46 34.64
N ALA A 242 27.23 8.86 35.63
CA ALA A 242 25.82 9.17 35.41
C ALA A 242 25.65 10.37 34.45
N ALA A 243 26.49 11.41 34.58
CA ALA A 243 26.49 12.54 33.65
C ALA A 243 26.89 12.12 32.22
N LYS A 244 27.88 11.26 32.07
CA LYS A 244 28.28 10.69 30.77
C LYS A 244 27.14 9.88 30.13
N MET A 245 26.47 9.03 30.93
CA MET A 245 25.32 8.26 30.46
C MET A 245 24.15 9.17 30.07
N LEU A 246 23.89 10.25 30.81
CA LEU A 246 22.90 11.26 30.42
C LEU A 246 23.21 11.90 29.07
N ALA A 247 24.46 12.31 28.83
CA ALA A 247 24.87 12.88 27.56
C ALA A 247 24.65 11.89 26.41
N GLU A 248 25.12 10.65 26.56
CA GLU A 248 24.93 9.60 25.54
C GLU A 248 23.44 9.36 25.21
N PHE A 249 22.57 9.33 26.22
CA PHE A 249 21.15 9.11 25.98
C PHE A 249 20.48 10.30 25.29
N ASN A 250 20.84 11.53 25.64
CA ASN A 250 20.27 12.71 25.00
C ASN A 250 20.81 12.93 23.59
N ASP A 251 22.09 12.65 23.35
CA ASP A 251 22.79 13.02 22.13
C ASP A 251 22.82 11.89 21.09
N VAL A 252 22.72 10.63 21.54
CA VAL A 252 22.85 9.46 20.66
C VAL A 252 21.60 8.58 20.71
N LYS A 253 21.22 8.06 21.88
CA LYS A 253 20.19 7.01 21.96
C LYS A 253 18.79 7.54 21.66
N LYS A 254 18.41 8.71 22.19
CA LYS A 254 17.11 9.33 21.93
C LYS A 254 16.95 9.74 20.45
N PRO A 255 17.89 10.45 19.81
CA PRO A 255 17.80 10.75 18.38
C PRO A 255 17.79 9.49 17.49
N ALA A 256 18.48 8.42 17.89
CA ALA A 256 18.44 7.15 17.18
C ALA A 256 17.03 6.52 17.18
N LEU A 257 16.24 6.69 18.25
CA LEU A 257 14.83 6.24 18.27
C LEU A 257 13.95 7.00 17.27
N GLU A 258 14.19 8.30 17.09
CA GLU A 258 13.48 9.12 16.10
C GLU A 258 13.84 8.67 14.67
N THR A 259 15.13 8.36 14.44
CA THR A 259 15.59 7.80 13.17
C THR A 259 14.96 6.43 12.88
N LEU A 260 14.71 5.64 13.92
CA LEU A 260 14.08 4.33 13.83
C LEU A 260 12.63 4.42 13.32
N GLU A 261 11.89 5.43 13.74
CA GLU A 261 10.53 5.69 13.26
C GLU A 261 10.52 5.98 11.75
N GLY A 262 11.51 6.73 11.25
CA GLY A 262 11.66 6.95 9.81
C GLY A 262 11.92 5.66 9.02
N ARG A 263 12.73 4.74 9.57
CA ARG A 263 12.97 3.41 8.97
C ARG A 263 11.70 2.56 8.98
N TYR A 264 10.93 2.63 10.06
CA TYR A 264 9.64 1.95 10.17
C TYR A 264 8.65 2.43 9.09
N GLN A 265 8.54 3.74 8.87
CA GLN A 265 7.66 4.29 7.83
C GLN A 265 8.05 3.80 6.43
N ALA A 266 9.36 3.75 6.13
CA ALA A 266 9.85 3.19 4.88
C ALA A 266 9.49 1.70 4.74
N ALA A 267 9.67 0.90 5.79
CA ALA A 267 9.30 -0.52 5.78
C ALA A 267 7.79 -0.74 5.59
N ALA A 268 6.94 0.07 6.24
CA ALA A 268 5.49 0.01 6.09
C ALA A 268 5.04 0.33 4.65
N VAL A 269 5.63 1.36 4.04
CA VAL A 269 5.37 1.73 2.64
C VAL A 269 5.83 0.61 1.69
N GLU A 270 7.02 0.05 1.91
CA GLU A 270 7.54 -1.06 1.12
C GLU A 270 6.63 -2.30 1.23
N HIS A 271 6.16 -2.62 2.43
CA HIS A 271 5.23 -3.74 2.63
C HIS A 271 3.92 -3.55 1.85
N ALA A 272 3.36 -2.34 1.87
CA ALA A 272 2.17 -2.00 1.08
C ALA A 272 2.45 -2.06 -0.43
N HIS A 273 3.64 -1.60 -0.86
CA HIS A 273 4.07 -1.67 -2.25
C HIS A 273 4.21 -3.11 -2.75
N LEU A 274 4.78 -4.02 -1.93
CA LEU A 274 4.90 -5.43 -2.27
C LEU A 274 3.53 -6.10 -2.44
N ALA A 275 2.60 -5.86 -1.51
CA ALA A 275 1.22 -6.37 -1.63
C ALA A 275 0.56 -5.88 -2.92
N GLU A 276 0.75 -4.59 -3.23
CA GLU A 276 0.19 -3.96 -4.41
C GLU A 276 0.81 -4.47 -5.72
N THR A 277 2.12 -4.72 -5.72
CA THR A 277 2.83 -5.25 -6.89
C THR A 277 2.41 -6.69 -7.18
N SER A 278 2.21 -7.53 -6.15
CA SER A 278 1.63 -8.88 -6.34
C SER A 278 0.23 -8.82 -6.94
N LEU A 279 -0.63 -7.92 -6.43
CA LEU A 279 -1.97 -7.73 -6.96
C LEU A 279 -1.96 -7.28 -8.43
N ARG A 280 -1.14 -6.28 -8.76
CA ARG A 280 -1.01 -5.78 -10.14
C ARG A 280 -0.46 -6.83 -11.09
N ALA A 281 0.54 -7.59 -10.68
CA ALA A 281 1.07 -8.68 -11.49
C ALA A 281 -0.01 -9.72 -11.80
N ARG A 282 -0.76 -10.16 -10.78
CA ARG A 282 -1.84 -11.13 -10.97
C ARG A 282 -2.97 -10.59 -11.83
N TRP A 283 -3.38 -9.33 -11.60
CA TRP A 283 -4.40 -8.70 -12.42
C TRP A 283 -3.94 -8.63 -13.88
N SER A 284 -2.74 -8.13 -14.14
CA SER A 284 -2.19 -8.03 -15.50
C SER A 284 -2.20 -9.38 -16.21
N GLU A 285 -1.78 -10.46 -15.54
CA GLU A 285 -1.82 -11.83 -16.08
C GLU A 285 -3.25 -12.26 -16.46
N LEU A 286 -4.20 -12.05 -15.55
CA LEU A 286 -5.60 -12.40 -15.76
C LEU A 286 -6.25 -11.58 -16.87
N LEU A 287 -5.90 -10.29 -16.97
CA LEU A 287 -6.43 -9.39 -17.99
C LEU A 287 -5.94 -9.79 -19.38
N VAL A 288 -4.64 -10.04 -19.56
CA VAL A 288 -4.08 -10.49 -20.85
C VAL A 288 -4.74 -11.80 -21.30
N TYR A 289 -4.95 -12.73 -20.36
CA TYR A 289 -5.64 -13.98 -20.68
C TYR A 289 -7.11 -13.73 -21.04
N ALA A 290 -7.80 -12.81 -20.35
CA ALA A 290 -9.19 -12.45 -20.63
C ALA A 290 -9.35 -11.77 -21.99
N GLU A 291 -8.44 -10.85 -22.34
CA GLU A 291 -8.41 -10.21 -23.66
C GLU A 291 -8.29 -11.23 -24.79
N THR A 292 -7.54 -12.31 -24.56
CA THR A 292 -7.30 -13.34 -25.57
C THR A 292 -8.44 -14.37 -25.68
N HIS A 293 -9.12 -14.70 -24.58
CA HIS A 293 -10.03 -15.86 -24.51
C HIS A 293 -11.47 -15.54 -24.13
N LEU A 294 -11.75 -14.38 -23.54
CA LEU A 294 -13.08 -13.99 -23.07
C LEU A 294 -13.71 -12.87 -23.90
N VAL A 295 -12.90 -12.12 -24.64
CA VAL A 295 -13.39 -11.08 -25.55
C VAL A 295 -13.90 -11.76 -26.83
N THR A 296 -15.12 -11.40 -27.22
CA THR A 296 -15.75 -11.84 -28.46
C THR A 296 -15.83 -10.68 -29.45
N ASP A 297 -15.99 -10.98 -30.74
CA ASP A 297 -16.27 -9.99 -31.81
C ASP A 297 -17.67 -9.36 -31.66
N ALA A 298 -17.92 -8.68 -30.53
CA ALA A 298 -19.15 -7.96 -30.28
C ALA A 298 -19.02 -6.51 -30.78
N GLU A 299 -20.12 -5.96 -31.27
CA GLU A 299 -20.20 -4.53 -31.56
C GLU A 299 -19.98 -3.73 -30.27
N LEU A 300 -19.08 -2.74 -30.33
CA LEU A 300 -18.63 -1.99 -29.16
C LEU A 300 -19.77 -1.26 -28.45
N GLU A 301 -20.64 -0.59 -29.19
CA GLU A 301 -21.68 0.25 -28.61
C GLU A 301 -22.74 -0.56 -27.82
N PRO A 302 -23.27 -1.68 -28.34
CA PRO A 302 -24.09 -2.60 -27.55
C PRO A 302 -23.38 -3.17 -26.31
N ALA A 303 -22.12 -3.57 -26.45
CA ALA A 303 -21.34 -4.13 -25.34
C ALA A 303 -21.15 -3.10 -24.22
N LEU A 304 -20.83 -1.85 -24.58
CA LEU A 304 -20.66 -0.75 -23.63
C LEU A 304 -21.97 -0.41 -22.92
N ALA A 305 -23.09 -0.35 -23.64
CA ALA A 305 -24.40 -0.09 -23.04
C ALA A 305 -24.80 -1.18 -22.04
N ASP A 306 -24.49 -2.44 -22.34
CA ASP A 306 -24.77 -3.57 -21.46
C ASP A 306 -23.89 -3.54 -20.19
N ILE A 307 -22.60 -3.21 -20.34
CA ILE A 307 -21.68 -3.01 -19.20
C ILE A 307 -22.15 -1.86 -18.32
N GLU A 308 -22.45 -0.69 -18.92
CA GLU A 308 -22.94 0.50 -18.19
C GLU A 308 -24.22 0.19 -17.41
N ARG A 309 -25.16 -0.55 -18.02
CA ARG A 309 -26.39 -0.99 -17.36
C ARG A 309 -26.10 -1.90 -16.17
N ARG A 310 -25.27 -2.94 -16.34
CA ARG A 310 -24.88 -3.84 -15.24
C ARG A 310 -24.24 -3.08 -14.07
N LEU A 311 -23.41 -2.09 -14.37
CA LEU A 311 -22.77 -1.27 -13.34
C LEU A 311 -23.80 -0.44 -12.57
N LEU A 312 -24.75 0.19 -13.26
CA LEU A 312 -25.83 0.95 -12.63
C LEU A 312 -26.73 0.06 -11.77
N ASP A 313 -27.08 -1.13 -12.25
CA ASP A 313 -27.89 -2.09 -11.50
C ASP A 313 -27.16 -2.54 -10.22
N SER A 314 -25.86 -2.82 -10.31
CA SER A 314 -25.03 -3.21 -9.17
C SER A 314 -24.90 -2.09 -8.13
N GLU A 315 -24.77 -0.83 -8.60
CA GLU A 315 -24.68 0.34 -7.72
C GLU A 315 -26.01 0.61 -7.02
N THR A 316 -27.12 0.49 -7.76
CA THR A 316 -28.47 0.64 -7.20
C THR A 316 -28.75 -0.44 -6.15
N ALA A 317 -28.39 -1.70 -6.43
CA ALA A 317 -28.52 -2.79 -5.47
C ALA A 317 -27.67 -2.53 -4.22
N ARG A 318 -26.44 -2.03 -4.37
CA ARG A 318 -25.57 -1.65 -3.25
C ARG A 318 -26.19 -0.55 -2.40
N LEU A 319 -26.69 0.52 -3.02
CA LEU A 319 -27.34 1.64 -2.32
C LEU A 319 -28.59 1.19 -1.57
N ASN A 320 -29.44 0.37 -2.20
CA ASN A 320 -30.62 -0.19 -1.55
C ASN A 320 -30.24 -1.06 -0.35
N SER A 321 -29.22 -1.92 -0.46
CA SER A 321 -28.76 -2.73 0.66
C SER A 321 -28.19 -1.90 1.83
N GLN A 322 -27.58 -0.75 1.55
CA GLN A 322 -27.09 0.18 2.58
C GLN A 322 -28.24 0.94 3.25
N LEU A 323 -29.25 1.35 2.49
CA LEU A 323 -30.45 2.01 3.01
C LEU A 323 -31.27 1.05 3.87
N ASP A 324 -31.43 -0.20 3.46
CA ASP A 324 -32.11 -1.23 4.25
C ASP A 324 -31.36 -1.48 5.58
N GLN A 325 -30.02 -1.57 5.55
CA GLN A 325 -29.21 -1.72 6.77
C GLN A 325 -29.24 -0.49 7.70
N GLN A 326 -29.55 0.70 7.18
CA GLN A 326 -29.74 1.92 7.97
C GLN A 326 -31.17 2.04 8.51
N ALA A 327 -32.17 1.57 7.77
CA ALA A 327 -33.57 1.55 8.20
C ALA A 327 -33.81 0.65 9.44
N PHE A 328 -32.99 -0.38 9.64
CA PHE A 328 -33.01 -1.24 10.83
C PHE A 328 -32.06 -0.79 11.97
N ARG A 329 -31.45 0.41 11.89
CA ARG A 329 -30.58 0.98 12.95
C ARG A 329 -31.20 2.11 13.77
N HIS A 330 -32.51 2.32 13.66
CA HIS A 330 -33.33 3.12 14.57
C HIS A 330 -34.38 2.15 15.16
N GLU A 331 -34.55 1.87 16.46
CA GLU A 331 -34.24 2.44 17.79
C GLU A 331 -34.16 1.26 18.81
N PRO A 332 -33.85 1.44 20.12
CA PRO A 332 -33.10 2.49 20.82
C PRO A 332 -31.74 2.03 21.38
#